data_AF-A0AAN8IUI0-F1
#
_entry.id   AF-A0AAN8IUI0-F1
#
_cell.length_a   1.000
_cell.length_b   1.000
_cell.length_c   1.000
_cell.angle_alpha   90.00
_cell.angle_beta   90.00
_cell.angle_gamma   90.00
#
_symmetry.space_group_name_H-M   'P 1'
#
loop_
_entity.id
_entity.type
_entity.pdbx_description
1 polymer ?
#
loop_
_entity_poly.entity_id
_entity_poly.type
_entity_poly.pdbx_seq_one_letter_code
_entity_poly.pdbx_strand_id
1 'polypeptide(L)'
;MARRSTASLILICATLSLIANFPSGYTNATINTAVASVERYIRDSFLIRNYNITENGVAIVKGVIINCWFIIMVFGAIITPVVTDTFGRKSEL
;
A
#
# COMPACT_ATOMS: atom_id res chain seq x y z
N MET A 1 -9.81 -9.26 36.08
CA MET A 1 -10.48 -9.37 34.76
C MET A 1 -9.92 -8.39 33.71
N ALA A 2 -9.36 -7.23 34.09
CA ALA A 2 -8.83 -6.21 33.16
C ALA A 2 -7.58 -6.64 32.34
N ARG A 3 -6.63 -7.40 32.92
CA ARG A 3 -5.33 -7.73 32.29
C ARG A 3 -5.43 -8.57 31.00
N ARG A 4 -6.47 -9.42 30.88
CA ARG A 4 -6.72 -10.25 29.69
C ARG A 4 -7.28 -9.43 28.52
N SER A 5 -8.02 -8.36 28.83
CA SER A 5 -8.57 -7.42 27.84
C SER A 5 -7.46 -6.54 27.25
N THR A 6 -6.54 -6.03 28.07
CA THR A 6 -5.39 -5.23 27.58
C THR A 6 -4.47 -6.02 26.67
N ALA A 7 -4.14 -7.27 27.03
CA ALA A 7 -3.31 -8.13 26.19
C ALA A 7 -3.98 -8.42 24.83
N SER A 8 -5.29 -8.64 24.83
CA SER A 8 -6.07 -8.87 23.60
C SER A 8 -6.13 -7.61 22.72
N LEU A 9 -6.29 -6.43 23.32
CA LEU A 9 -6.24 -5.14 22.62
C LEU A 9 -4.87 -4.90 21.98
N ILE A 10 -3.79 -5.14 22.72
CA ILE A 10 -2.42 -5.01 22.19
C ILE A 10 -2.21 -5.95 21.00
N LEU A 11 -2.68 -7.21 21.09
CA LEU A 11 -2.59 -8.18 20.01
C LEU A 11 -3.36 -7.74 18.76
N ILE A 12 -4.58 -7.23 18.94
CA ILE A 12 -5.41 -6.75 17.82
C ILE A 12 -4.75 -5.53 17.17
N CYS A 13 -4.32 -4.54 17.96
CA CYS A 13 -3.63 -3.36 17.45
C CYS A 13 -2.31 -3.71 16.75
N ALA A 14 -1.52 -4.63 17.32
CA ALA A 14 -0.28 -5.08 16.71
C ALA A 14 -0.53 -5.82 15.39
N THR A 15 -1.53 -6.70 15.34
CA THR A 15 -1.90 -7.44 14.12
C THR A 15 -2.41 -6.51 13.04
N LEU A 16 -3.30 -5.57 13.37
CA LEU A 16 -3.78 -4.54 12.44
C LEU A 16 -2.64 -3.66 11.92
N SER A 17 -1.73 -3.25 12.80
CA SER A 17 -0.56 -2.45 12.42
C SER A 17 0.39 -3.23 11.51
N LEU A 18 0.60 -4.52 11.78
CA LEU A 18 1.40 -5.39 10.92
C LEU A 18 0.74 -5.55 9.55
N ILE A 19 -0.54 -5.88 9.47
CA ILE A 19 -1.24 -6.06 8.18
C ILE A 19 -1.27 -4.75 7.40
N ALA A 20 -1.43 -3.60 8.06
CA ALA A 20 -1.44 -2.31 7.41
C ALA A 20 -0.04 -1.89 6.90
N ASN A 21 1.04 -2.22 7.59
CA ASN A 21 2.39 -1.74 7.22
C ASN A 21 3.25 -2.80 6.51
N PHE A 22 2.90 -4.08 6.60
CA PHE A 22 3.63 -5.16 5.93
C PHE A 22 3.63 -5.02 4.41
N PRO A 23 2.53 -4.66 3.74
CA PRO A 23 2.53 -4.45 2.30
C PRO A 23 3.49 -3.36 1.84
N SER A 24 3.70 -2.30 2.64
CA SER A 24 4.60 -1.19 2.26
C SER A 24 6.05 -1.64 2.12
N GLY A 25 6.52 -2.50 3.03
CA GLY A 25 7.86 -3.07 3.00
C GLY A 25 7.98 -4.20 1.98
N TYR A 26 6.96 -5.06 1.89
CA TYR A 26 6.96 -6.22 1.02
C TYR A 26 6.99 -5.82 -0.47
N THR A 27 6.11 -4.93 -0.92
CA THR A 27 6.05 -4.53 -2.34
C THR A 27 7.34 -3.84 -2.80
N ASN A 28 7.92 -2.99 -1.96
CA ASN A 28 9.21 -2.35 -2.23
C ASN A 28 10.34 -3.37 -2.40
N ALA A 29 10.46 -4.31 -1.46
CA ALA A 29 11.51 -5.33 -1.50
C ALA A 29 11.33 -6.27 -2.70
N THR A 30 10.11 -6.77 -2.94
CA THR A 30 9.85 -7.74 -4.02
C THR A 30 10.13 -7.14 -5.41
N ILE A 31 9.70 -5.91 -5.67
CA ILE A 31 9.95 -5.26 -6.97
C ILE A 31 11.44 -4.98 -7.18
N ASN A 32 12.18 -4.61 -6.13
CA ASN A 32 13.62 -4.40 -6.20
C ASN A 32 14.39 -5.71 -6.43
N THR A 33 13.96 -6.83 -5.83
CA THR A 33 14.56 -8.16 -6.07
C THR A 33 14.26 -8.66 -7.49
N ALA A 34 13.05 -8.46 -7.99
CA ALA A 34 12.61 -8.92 -9.30
C ALA A 34 12.73 -7.83 -10.39
N VAL A 35 13.60 -6.83 -10.21
CA VAL A 35 13.64 -5.62 -11.04
C VAL A 35 13.75 -5.93 -12.54
N ALA A 36 14.60 -6.86 -12.94
CA ALA A 36 14.78 -7.25 -14.34
C ALA A 36 13.52 -7.90 -14.95
N SER A 37 12.82 -8.73 -14.17
CA SER A 37 11.59 -9.38 -14.61
C SER A 37 10.44 -8.38 -14.75
N VAL A 38 10.35 -7.42 -13.80
CA VAL A 38 9.36 -6.35 -13.83
C VAL A 38 9.59 -5.44 -15.04
N GLU A 39 10.83 -5.06 -15.32
CA GLU A 39 11.16 -4.22 -16.48
C GLU A 39 10.86 -4.90 -17.81
N ARG A 40 11.16 -6.20 -17.93
CA ARG A 40 10.78 -7.01 -19.11
C ARG A 40 9.27 -7.05 -19.28
N TYR A 41 8.54 -7.37 -18.21
CA TYR A 41 7.07 -7.42 -18.24
C TYR A 41 6.45 -6.08 -18.66
N ILE A 42 6.98 -4.96 -18.16
CA ILE A 42 6.52 -3.62 -18.55
C ILE A 42 6.77 -3.42 -20.05
N ARG A 43 7.99 -3.66 -20.54
CA ARG A 43 8.32 -3.49 -21.97
C ARG A 43 7.45 -4.35 -22.87
N ASP A 44 7.29 -5.64 -22.55
CA ASP A 44 6.45 -6.57 -23.31
C ASP A 44 4.98 -6.10 -23.33
N SER A 45 4.48 -5.59 -22.21
CA SER A 45 3.13 -5.04 -22.09
C SER A 45 2.90 -3.80 -22.98
N PHE A 46 3.92 -2.96 -23.18
CA PHE A 46 3.83 -1.82 -24.09
C PHE A 46 4.01 -2.23 -25.56
N LEU A 47 4.87 -3.22 -25.84
CA LEU A 47 5.08 -3.76 -27.19
C LEU A 47 3.83 -4.41 -27.76
N ILE A 48 3.05 -5.16 -26.96
CA ILE A 48 1.75 -5.73 -27.38
C ILE A 48 0.78 -4.62 -27.83
N ARG A 49 0.91 -3.41 -27.29
CA ARG A 49 0.11 -2.24 -27.66
C ARG A 49 0.71 -1.45 -28.82
N ASN A 50 1.73 -1.99 -29.50
CA ASN A 50 2.54 -1.33 -30.53
C ASN A 50 3.22 -0.02 -30.06
N TYR A 51 3.48 0.10 -28.75
CA TYR A 51 4.24 1.22 -28.19
C TYR A 51 5.65 0.76 -27.80
N ASN A 52 6.67 1.35 -28.40
CA ASN A 52 8.05 1.12 -27.98
C ASN A 52 8.43 2.12 -26.87
N ILE A 53 8.49 1.63 -25.63
CA ILE A 53 8.73 2.47 -24.46
C ILE A 53 10.24 2.72 -24.25
N THR A 54 10.61 4.00 -24.10
CA THR A 54 11.98 4.40 -23.71
C THR A 54 12.28 3.93 -22.29
N GLU A 55 13.55 3.72 -21.97
CA GLU A 55 14.00 3.31 -20.63
C GLU A 55 13.51 4.24 -19.51
N ASN A 56 13.45 5.54 -19.79
CA ASN A 56 12.86 6.52 -18.87
C ASN A 56 11.37 6.27 -18.58
N GLY A 57 10.60 5.82 -19.59
CA GLY A 57 9.20 5.48 -19.41
C GLY A 57 9.00 4.25 -18.52
N VAL A 58 9.86 3.23 -18.68
CA VAL A 58 9.86 2.04 -17.81
C VAL A 58 10.19 2.44 -16.37
N ALA A 59 11.16 3.32 -16.16
CA ALA A 59 11.53 3.83 -14.84
C ALA A 59 10.36 4.56 -14.15
N ILE A 60 9.60 5.37 -14.88
CA ILE A 60 8.41 6.06 -14.35
C ILE A 60 7.35 5.05 -13.91
N VAL A 61 7.00 4.08 -14.77
CA VAL A 61 5.98 3.06 -14.45
C VAL A 61 6.40 2.24 -13.23
N LYS A 62 7.67 1.82 -13.18
CA LYS A 62 8.23 1.13 -12.01
C LYS A 62 8.15 2.00 -10.75
N GLY A 63 8.51 3.27 -10.85
CA GLY A 63 8.42 4.23 -9.75
C GLY A 63 7.00 4.35 -9.20
N VAL A 64 5.99 4.39 -10.07
CA VAL A 64 4.57 4.41 -9.67
C VAL A 64 4.16 3.11 -8.97
N ILE A 65 4.59 1.94 -9.48
CA ILE A 65 4.27 0.64 -8.87
C ILE A 65 4.86 0.55 -7.45
N ILE A 66 6.09 1.02 -7.26
CA ILE A 66 6.77 0.98 -5.96
C ILE A 66 6.12 1.94 -4.95
N ASN A 67 5.65 3.11 -5.43
CA ASN A 67 5.12 4.16 -4.57
C ASN A 67 3.59 4.15 -4.45
N CYS A 68 2.88 3.27 -5.15
CA CYS A 68 1.41 3.22 -5.16
C CYS A 68 0.82 3.09 -3.74
N TRP A 69 1.52 2.37 -2.86
CA TRP A 69 1.15 2.20 -1.47
C TRP A 69 1.13 3.55 -0.72
N PHE A 70 2.18 4.35 -0.85
CA PHE A 70 2.28 5.66 -0.19
C PHE A 70 1.21 6.63 -0.72
N ILE A 71 0.92 6.57 -2.02
CA ILE A 71 -0.13 7.39 -2.63
C ILE A 71 -1.48 7.08 -1.96
N ILE A 72 -1.85 5.81 -1.83
CA ILE A 72 -3.10 5.39 -1.18
C ILE A 72 -3.12 5.79 0.30
N MET A 73 -1.98 5.71 0.99
CA MET A 73 -1.87 6.12 2.40
C MET A 73 -2.18 7.61 2.60
N VAL A 74 -1.70 8.48 1.69
CA VAL A 74 -2.02 9.92 1.74
C VAL A 74 -3.52 10.17 1.58
N PHE A 75 -4.16 9.52 0.60
CA PHE A 75 -5.61 9.62 0.44
C PHE A 75 -6.37 9.06 1.65
N GLY A 76 -5.92 7.94 2.20
CA GLY A 76 -6.46 7.37 3.43
C GLY A 76 -6.36 8.33 4.60
N ALA A 77 -5.23 9.03 4.77
CA ALA A 77 -5.06 10.02 5.83
C ALA A 77 -6.02 11.21 5.68
N ILE A 78 -6.29 11.65 4.45
CA ILE A 78 -7.25 12.73 4.17
C ILE A 78 -8.70 12.29 4.44
N ILE A 79 -9.04 11.03 4.12
CA ILE A 79 -10.40 10.48 4.28
C ILE A 79 -10.67 10.07 5.73
N THR A 80 -9.65 9.66 6.48
CA THR A 80 -9.73 9.25 7.89
C THR A 80 -10.61 10.17 8.74
N PRO A 81 -10.38 11.50 8.83
CA PRO A 81 -11.19 12.39 9.67
C PRO A 81 -12.67 12.36 9.29
N VAL A 82 -13.00 12.35 7.99
CA VAL A 82 -14.40 12.30 7.51
C VAL A 82 -15.08 11.01 7.96
N VAL A 83 -14.37 9.88 7.85
CA VAL A 83 -14.90 8.57 8.23
C VAL A 83 -15.00 8.44 9.75
N THR A 84 -13.99 8.88 10.50
CA THR A 84 -14.00 8.79 11.97
C THR A 84 -15.03 9.71 12.60
N ASP A 85 -15.27 10.90 12.04
CA ASP A 85 -16.25 11.84 12.58
C ASP A 85 -17.69 11.39 12.29
N THR A 86 -17.92 10.69 11.17
CA THR A 86 -19.25 10.22 10.78
C THR A 86 -19.61 8.86 11.39
N PHE A 87 -18.66 7.93 11.48
CA PHE A 87 -18.90 6.55 11.90
C PHE A 87 -18.28 6.18 13.26
N GLY A 88 -17.33 6.97 13.77
CA GLY A 88 -16.59 6.68 15.00
C GLY A 88 -17.22 7.26 16.27
N ARG A 89 -18.06 8.29 16.17
CA ARG A 89 -18.85 8.77 17.30
C ARG A 89 -19.97 7.78 17.54
N LYS A 90 -19.99 7.09 18.68
CA LYS A 90 -21.24 6.51 19.19
C LYS A 90 -22.24 7.65 19.14
N SER A 91 -23.29 7.51 18.34
CA SER A 91 -24.41 8.43 18.33
C SER A 91 -24.84 8.59 19.79
N GLU A 92 -24.69 9.79 20.33
CA GLU A 92 -25.31 10.18 21.59
C GLU A 92 -26.82 10.09 21.36
N LEU A 93 -27.37 8.93 21.72
CA LEU A 93 -28.78 8.61 21.83
C LEU A 93 -28.93 7.62 22.97
#